data_AF-A0A350V0N4-F1
#
_entry.id   AF-A0A350V0N4-F1
#
_cell.length_a   1.000
_cell.length_b   1.000
_cell.length_c   1.000
_cell.angle_alpha   90.00
_cell.angle_beta   90.00
_cell.angle_gamma   90.00
#
_symmetry.space_group_name_H-M   'P 1'
#
loop_
_entity.id
_entity.type
_entity.pdbx_description
1 polymer ?
#
loop_
_entity_poly.entity_id
_entity_poly.type
_entity_poly.pdbx_seq_one_letter_code
_entity_poly.pdbx_strand_id
1 'polypeptide(L)' 'GNYEVEFNASYLASGIYFYRMESGDFTDVKKLVLLK' A
#
# COMPACT_ATOMS: atom_id res chain seq x y z
N GLY A 1 -7.12 11.05 14.30
CA GLY A 1 -6.68 9.77 14.88
C GLY A 1 -5.61 9.22 13.97
N ASN A 2 -4.53 8.68 14.51
CA ASN A 2 -3.49 8.02 13.74
C ASN A 2 -3.71 6.51 13.87
N TYR A 3 -3.77 5.81 12.74
CA TYR A 3 -3.93 4.36 12.69
C TYR A 3 -2.77 3.78 11.88
N GLU A 4 -2.17 2.72 12.39
CA GLU A 4 -1.05 2.04 11.77
C GLU A 4 -1.42 0.58 11.54
N VAL A 5 -1.03 0.05 10.38
CA VAL A 5 -1.23 -1.35 10.00
C VAL A 5 0.06 -1.89 9.41
N GLU A 6 0.43 -3.11 9.80
CA GLU A 6 1.60 -3.79 9.26
C GLU A 6 1.22 -4.52 7.97
N PHE A 7 1.98 -4.28 6.90
CA PHE A 7 1.83 -4.95 5.62
C PHE A 7 3.05 -5.85 5.34
N ASN A 8 2.83 -7.16 5.35
CA ASN A 8 3.88 -8.14 5.05
C ASN A 8 3.94 -8.45 3.55
N ALA A 9 4.95 -7.90 2.87
CA ALA A 9 5.18 -8.08 1.44
C ALA A 9 6.11 -9.25 1.08
N SER A 10 6.47 -10.14 2.03
CA SER A 10 7.51 -11.18 1.83
C SER A 10 7.21 -12.15 0.67
N TYR A 11 5.93 -12.44 0.44
CA TYR A 11 5.46 -13.34 -0.62
C TYR A 11 5.31 -12.66 -1.99
N LEU A 12 5.45 -11.34 -2.07
CA LEU A 12 5.37 -10.60 -3.33
C LEU A 12 6.74 -10.59 -4.05
N ALA A 13 6.72 -10.61 -5.38
CA ALA A 13 7.94 -10.46 -6.18
C ALA A 13 8.40 -8.99 -6.17
N SER A 14 9.69 -8.75 -6.43
CA SER A 14 10.18 -7.38 -6.66
C SER A 14 9.41 -6.74 -7.81
N GLY A 15 8.96 -5.50 -7.65
CA GLY A 15 8.13 -4.84 -8.65
C GLY A 15 7.47 -3.57 -8.15
N ILE A 16 6.67 -2.98 -9.02
CA ILE A 16 5.87 -1.79 -8.72
C ILE A 16 4.43 -2.23 -8.46
N TYR A 17 3.91 -1.84 -7.30
CA TYR A 17 2.56 -2.11 -6.85
C TYR A 17 1.81 -0.79 -6.67
N PHE A 18 0.55 -0.74 -7.06
CA PHE A 18 -0.33 0.37 -6.74
C PHE A 18 -1.33 -0.08 -5.70
N TYR A 19 -1.55 0.75 -4.68
CA TYR A 19 -2.55 0.50 -3.67
C TYR A 19 -3.43 1.73 -3.49
N ARG A 20 -4.65 1.49 -3.02
CA ARG A 20 -5.67 2.51 -2.85
C ARG A 20 -6.07 2.60 -1.39
N MET A 21 -6.15 3.81 -0.87
CA MET A 21 -6.75 4.12 0.41
C MET A 21 -8.13 4.75 0.15
N GLU A 22 -9.18 4.18 0.73
CA GLU A 22 -10.55 4.69 0.63
C GLU A 22 -11.08 4.99 2.04
N SER A 23 -11.74 6.14 2.22
CA SER A 23 -12.36 6.54 3.48
C SER A 23 -13.53 7.50 3.23
N GLY A 24 -14.76 6.97 3.22
CA GLY A 24 -15.94 7.75 2.82
C GLY A 24 -15.79 8.23 1.37
N ASP A 25 -15.89 9.54 1.15
CA ASP A 25 -15.71 10.15 -0.17
C ASP A 25 -14.24 10.39 -0.56
N PHE A 26 -13.29 10.06 0.32
CA PHE A 26 -11.86 10.20 0.04
C PHE A 26 -11.30 8.94 -0.63
N THR A 27 -10.60 9.13 -1.74
CA THR A 27 -9.82 8.08 -2.42
C THR A 27 -8.44 8.61 -2.76
N ASP A 28 -7.40 7.87 -2.40
CA ASP A 28 -6.01 8.17 -2.75
C ASP A 28 -5.30 6.91 -3.27
N VAL A 29 -4.50 7.07 -4.32
CA VAL A 29 -3.76 5.98 -4.94
C VAL A 29 -2.27 6.26 -4.83
N LYS A 30 -1.53 5.30 -4.27
CA LYS A 30 -0.09 5.42 -4.05
C LYS A 30 0.65 4.29 -4.74
N LYS A 31 1.89 4.59 -5.13
CA LYS A 31 2.83 3.65 -5.73
C LYS A 31 3.79 3.13 -4.67
N LEU A 32 3.87 1.82 -4.55
CA LEU A 32 4.83 1.08 -3.72
C LEU A 32 5.85 0.43 -4.65
N VAL A 33 7.14 0.67 -4.40
CA VAL A 33 8.23 -0.01 -5.12
C VAL A 33 8.82 -1.04 -4.16
N LEU A 34 8.65 -2.32 -4.48
CA LEU A 34 9.21 -3.43 -3.71
C LEU A 34 10.51 -3.89 -4.38
N LEU A 35 11.61 -3.78 -3.65
CA LEU A 35 12.92 -4.31 -4.02
C LEU A 35 13.30 -5.39 -3.02
N LYS A 36 13.67 -6.58 -3.50
CA LYS A 36 14.29 -7.65 -2.72
C LYS A 36 15.80 -7.56 -2.79
#